data_AF-A0A4P6EJN7-F1
#
_entry.id   AF-A0A4P6EJN7-F1
#
_cell.length_a   1.000
_cell.length_b   1.000
_cell.length_c   1.000
_cell.angle_alpha   90.00
_cell.angle_beta   90.00
_cell.angle_gamma   90.00
#
_symmetry.space_group_name_H-M   'P 1'
#
loop_
_entity.id
_entity.type
_entity.pdbx_description
1 polymer ?
#
loop_
_entity_poly.entity_id
_entity_poly.type
_entity_poly.pdbx_seq_one_letter_code
_entity_poly.pdbx_strand_id
1 'polypeptide(L)'
;MVRLPKDLGEQQRVWTDAQSTAAWGSPTRVIMACGVTPPGPSTLKCVSLGGVDWLVDESEQPNFRITSYGRTPAVQVYIDGGDTSVDPNTVLTTLGRLVSAHTQKSAQCSDPDQIGE
;
A
#
# COMPACT_ATOMS: atom_id res chain seq x y z
N MET A 1 -1.14 -3.28 -19.15
CA MET A 1 0.16 -3.07 -18.46
C MET A 1 -0.02 -1.90 -17.49
N VAL A 2 0.01 -2.13 -16.18
CA VAL A 2 -0.15 -1.06 -15.18
C VAL A 2 1.13 -0.23 -15.14
N ARG A 3 1.00 1.09 -15.32
CA ARG A 3 2.13 2.01 -15.22
C ARG A 3 2.34 2.40 -13.76
N LEU A 4 3.18 1.64 -13.07
CA LEU A 4 3.66 2.00 -11.74
C LEU A 4 4.73 3.11 -11.83
N PRO A 5 4.87 3.95 -10.79
CA PRO A 5 5.81 5.05 -10.81
C PRO A 5 7.24 4.52 -10.79
N LYS A 6 8.15 5.29 -11.39
CA LYS A 6 9.59 5.00 -11.35
C LYS A 6 10.17 5.19 -9.94
N ASP A 7 9.59 6.09 -9.18
CA ASP A 7 10.06 6.50 -7.86
C ASP A 7 8.89 6.60 -6.89
N LEU A 8 9.10 6.22 -5.63
CA LEU A 8 8.17 6.41 -4.52
C LEU A 8 8.88 7.23 -3.44
N GLY A 9 8.59 8.54 -3.37
CA GLY A 9 9.41 9.46 -2.60
C GLY A 9 10.84 9.49 -3.15
N GLU A 10 11.82 9.26 -2.29
CA GLU A 10 13.24 9.17 -2.68
C GLU A 10 13.67 7.74 -3.10
N GLN A 11 12.73 6.78 -3.07
CA GLN A 11 13.03 5.37 -3.35
C GLN A 11 12.88 5.06 -4.84
N GLN A 12 13.97 4.67 -5.49
CA GLN A 12 13.96 4.26 -6.89
C GLN A 12 13.42 2.85 -7.06
N ARG A 13 12.69 2.59 -8.15
CA ARG A 13 12.16 1.26 -8.45
C ARG A 13 13.29 0.28 -8.77
N VAL A 14 13.31 -0.85 -8.06
CA VAL A 14 14.21 -1.97 -8.33
C VAL A 14 13.50 -3.04 -9.18
N TRP A 15 14.29 -3.81 -9.89
CA TRP A 15 13.77 -4.88 -10.73
C TRP A 15 13.30 -6.07 -9.89
N THR A 16 12.19 -6.69 -10.31
CA THR A 16 11.65 -7.93 -9.76
C THR A 16 11.16 -8.81 -10.91
N ASP A 17 11.32 -10.12 -10.78
CA ASP A 17 10.79 -11.15 -11.68
C ASP A 17 9.41 -11.66 -11.28
N ALA A 18 8.96 -11.35 -10.07
CA ALA A 18 7.64 -11.73 -9.58
C ALA A 18 6.54 -11.00 -10.35
N GLN A 19 5.48 -11.74 -10.66
CA GLN A 19 4.38 -11.21 -11.46
C GLN A 19 3.48 -10.30 -10.62
N SER A 20 3.05 -9.18 -11.22
CA SER A 20 2.18 -8.20 -10.57
C SER A 20 2.76 -7.61 -9.27
N THR A 21 4.08 -7.66 -9.11
CA THR A 21 4.80 -7.03 -8.01
C THR A 21 5.66 -5.88 -8.50
N ALA A 22 6.01 -4.98 -7.59
CA ALA A 22 7.02 -3.97 -7.78
C ALA A 22 7.73 -3.72 -6.45
N ALA A 23 8.99 -3.30 -6.51
CA ALA A 23 9.77 -3.01 -5.33
C ALA A 23 10.57 -1.71 -5.52
N TRP A 24 10.84 -1.01 -4.43
CA TRP A 24 11.58 0.26 -4.41
C TRP A 24 12.61 0.28 -3.28
N GLY A 25 13.72 0.98 -3.53
CA GLY A 25 14.83 1.15 -2.59
C GLY A 25 15.98 0.16 -2.79
N SER A 26 17.18 0.56 -2.36
CA SER A 26 18.40 -0.28 -2.29
C SER A 26 19.13 -0.02 -0.96
N PRO A 27 18.87 -0.80 0.11
CA PRO A 27 18.11 -2.06 0.14
C PRO A 27 16.61 -1.88 -0.10
N THR A 28 15.90 -2.92 -0.52
CA THR A 28 14.45 -2.84 -0.77
C THR A 28 13.70 -2.44 0.49
N ARG A 29 12.94 -1.33 0.42
CA ARG A 29 12.16 -0.79 1.52
C ARG A 29 10.67 -0.89 1.33
N VAL A 30 10.22 -0.88 0.08
CA VAL A 30 8.80 -0.96 -0.26
C VAL A 30 8.60 -2.07 -1.26
N ILE A 31 7.65 -2.95 -0.99
CA ILE A 31 7.21 -4.00 -1.92
C ILE A 31 5.71 -3.85 -2.11
N MET A 32 5.25 -3.87 -3.35
CA MET A 32 3.83 -3.86 -3.71
C MET A 32 3.50 -5.16 -4.45
N ALA A 33 2.35 -5.74 -4.15
CA ALA A 33 1.76 -6.84 -4.89
C ALA A 33 0.30 -6.51 -5.23
N CYS A 34 -0.09 -6.67 -6.49
CA CYS A 34 -1.47 -6.50 -6.96
C CYS A 34 -2.11 -7.85 -7.28
N GLY A 35 -3.39 -8.02 -6.96
CA GLY A 35 -4.12 -9.26 -7.18
C GLY A 35 -4.11 -10.23 -6.00
N VAL A 36 -3.82 -9.73 -4.79
CA VAL A 36 -3.98 -10.54 -3.57
C VAL A 36 -5.46 -10.77 -3.27
N THR A 37 -5.76 -11.77 -2.44
CA THR A 37 -7.12 -12.03 -1.97
C THR A 37 -7.68 -10.79 -1.24
N PRO A 38 -8.83 -10.25 -1.66
CA PRO A 38 -9.44 -9.12 -0.97
C PRO A 38 -9.72 -9.45 0.49
N PRO A 39 -9.29 -8.61 1.45
CA PRO A 39 -9.58 -8.85 2.86
C PRO A 39 -11.07 -8.65 3.15
N GLY A 40 -11.62 -9.50 4.03
CA GLY A 40 -12.94 -9.28 4.62
C GLY A 40 -12.92 -8.16 5.67
N PRO A 41 -14.10 -7.84 6.25
CA PRO A 41 -14.17 -6.92 7.38
C PRO A 41 -13.24 -7.34 8.52
N SER A 42 -12.46 -6.41 9.06
CA SER A 42 -11.49 -6.67 10.13
C SER A 42 -11.51 -5.56 11.18
N THR A 43 -10.87 -5.83 12.31
CA THR A 43 -10.63 -4.85 13.38
C THR A 43 -9.27 -4.17 13.25
N LEU A 44 -8.57 -4.37 12.13
CA LEU A 44 -7.28 -3.71 11.88
C LEU A 44 -7.49 -2.20 11.74
N LYS A 45 -6.44 -1.44 12.05
CA LYS A 45 -6.45 0.00 11.83
C LYS A 45 -6.73 0.26 10.35
N CYS A 46 -7.74 1.08 10.07
CA CYS A 46 -8.04 1.49 8.71
C CYS A 46 -7.70 2.97 8.51
N VAL A 47 -6.96 3.26 7.44
CA VAL A 47 -6.58 4.63 7.04
C VAL A 47 -7.00 4.89 5.61
N SER A 48 -7.49 6.10 5.31
CA SER A 48 -7.89 6.48 3.95
C SER A 48 -6.87 7.42 3.34
N LEU A 49 -6.16 6.96 2.30
CA LEU A 49 -5.09 7.73 1.63
C LEU A 49 -5.14 7.51 0.13
N GLY A 50 -5.01 8.60 -0.64
CA GLY A 50 -5.04 8.54 -2.10
C GLY A 50 -6.36 8.00 -2.67
N GLY A 51 -7.47 8.16 -1.95
CA GLY A 51 -8.80 7.65 -2.37
C GLY A 51 -8.98 6.14 -2.19
N VAL A 52 -8.12 5.52 -1.39
CA VAL A 52 -8.16 4.09 -1.07
C VAL A 52 -8.13 3.92 0.44
N ASP A 53 -8.98 3.04 0.94
CA ASP A 53 -8.93 2.61 2.31
C ASP A 53 -7.92 1.48 2.45
N TRP A 54 -7.07 1.56 3.46
CA TRP A 54 -5.96 0.64 3.69
C TRP A 54 -6.07 0.06 5.09
N LEU A 55 -6.06 -1.26 5.20
CA LEU A 55 -5.90 -1.97 6.46
C LEU A 55 -4.42 -2.05 6.79
N VAL A 56 -4.02 -1.50 7.93
CA VAL A 56 -2.65 -1.53 8.42
C VAL A 56 -2.53 -2.65 9.45
N ASP A 57 -1.65 -3.60 9.16
CA ASP A 57 -1.26 -4.67 10.06
C ASP A 57 0.10 -4.35 10.67
N GLU A 58 0.08 -4.14 11.98
CA GLU A 58 1.22 -3.73 12.81
C GLU A 58 1.79 -4.92 13.61
N SER A 59 1.41 -6.16 13.28
CA SER A 59 1.89 -7.35 14.00
C SER A 59 3.40 -7.59 13.85
N GLU A 60 4.01 -7.03 12.80
CA GLU A 60 5.42 -7.23 12.43
C GLU A 60 6.30 -5.99 12.64
N GLN A 61 5.89 -5.10 13.55
CA GLN A 61 6.66 -3.89 13.88
C GLN A 61 8.16 -4.17 14.08
N PRO A 62 9.06 -3.34 13.52
CA PRO A 62 8.78 -2.03 12.90
C PRO A 62 8.28 -2.11 11.45
N ASN A 63 8.09 -3.29 10.87
CA ASN A 63 7.57 -3.44 9.51
C ASN A 63 6.05 -3.37 9.47
N PHE A 64 5.52 -2.84 8.37
CA PHE A 64 4.08 -2.66 8.17
C PHE A 64 3.61 -3.42 6.94
N ARG A 65 2.55 -4.22 7.12
CA ARG A 65 1.84 -4.88 6.03
C ARG A 65 0.50 -4.18 5.83
N ILE A 66 0.31 -3.57 4.67
CA ILE A 66 -0.80 -2.67 4.40
C ILE A 66 -1.58 -3.22 3.21
N THR A 67 -2.88 -3.44 3.34
CA THR A 67 -3.71 -4.05 2.28
C THR A 67 -4.92 -3.18 1.95
N SER A 68 -5.19 -2.96 0.66
CA SER A 68 -6.35 -2.17 0.22
C SER A 68 -7.66 -2.86 0.64
N TYR A 69 -8.53 -2.13 1.34
CA TYR A 69 -9.85 -2.59 1.75
C TYR A 69 -10.93 -2.25 0.73
N GLY A 70 -11.93 -3.13 0.62
CA GLY A 70 -13.11 -2.88 -0.19
C GLY A 70 -12.82 -2.66 -1.68
N ARG A 71 -11.76 -3.27 -2.20
CA ARG A 71 -11.35 -3.15 -3.60
C ARG A 71 -11.05 -4.50 -4.24
N THR A 72 -11.35 -4.60 -5.53
CA THR A 72 -11.04 -5.79 -6.34
C THR A 72 -10.43 -5.38 -7.69
N PRO A 73 -9.26 -5.93 -8.07
CA PRO A 73 -8.35 -6.74 -7.24
C PRO A 73 -7.82 -5.97 -6.02
N ALA A 74 -7.43 -6.68 -4.96
CA ALA A 74 -6.79 -6.05 -3.81
C ALA A 74 -5.27 -5.90 -4.03
N VAL A 75 -4.70 -4.89 -3.38
CA VAL A 75 -3.29 -4.54 -3.42
C VAL A 75 -2.72 -4.62 -2.02
N GLN A 76 -1.57 -5.28 -1.88
CA GLN A 76 -0.79 -5.32 -0.65
C GLN A 76 0.50 -4.53 -0.84
N VAL A 77 0.88 -3.78 0.18
CA VAL A 77 2.11 -3.01 0.28
C VAL A 77 2.82 -3.41 1.56
N TYR A 78 4.08 -3.77 1.46
CA TYR A 78 4.97 -4.00 2.59
C TYR A 78 5.95 -2.84 2.67
N ILE A 79 6.12 -2.28 3.87
CA ILE A 79 7.03 -1.17 4.14
C ILE A 79 7.94 -1.54 5.30
N ASP A 80 9.25 -1.42 5.07
CA ASP A 80 10.29 -1.48 6.12
C ASP A 80 10.24 -0.18 6.95
N GLY A 81 9.60 -0.23 8.11
CA GLY A 81 9.51 0.92 9.02
C GLY A 81 10.71 1.04 9.96
N GLY A 82 11.74 0.21 9.82
CA GLY A 82 13.02 0.39 10.49
C GLY A 82 13.86 1.54 9.89
N ASP A 83 13.49 2.03 8.71
CA ASP A 83 14.19 3.07 7.96
C ASP A 83 13.31 4.33 7.83
N THR A 84 13.79 5.46 8.34
CA THR A 84 13.06 6.74 8.32
C THR A 84 13.12 7.47 6.98
N SER A 85 13.86 6.95 6.00
CA SER A 85 13.92 7.51 4.63
C SER A 85 12.68 7.22 3.79
N VAL A 86 11.73 6.42 4.30
CA VAL A 86 10.47 6.13 3.64
C VAL A 86 9.32 6.70 4.46
N ASP A 87 8.62 7.68 3.91
CA ASP A 87 7.35 8.15 4.46
C ASP A 87 6.18 7.25 3.98
N PRO A 88 5.56 6.47 4.87
CA PRO A 88 4.42 5.61 4.50
C PRO A 88 3.25 6.39 3.89
N ASN A 89 3.03 7.63 4.31
CA ASN A 89 1.89 8.43 3.87
C ASN A 89 2.06 8.85 2.42
N THR A 90 3.27 9.28 2.06
CA THR A 90 3.66 9.59 0.69
C THR A 90 3.55 8.36 -0.21
N VAL A 91 4.01 7.19 0.26
CA VAL A 91 3.90 5.91 -0.47
C VAL A 91 2.44 5.54 -0.73
N LEU A 92 1.61 5.49 0.31
CA LEU A 92 0.21 5.10 0.21
C LEU A 92 -0.63 6.11 -0.58
N THR A 93 -0.34 7.41 -0.48
CA THR A 93 -1.02 8.44 -1.28
C THR A 93 -0.69 8.30 -2.76
N THR A 94 0.57 7.99 -3.09
CA THR A 94 1.01 7.82 -4.48
C THR A 94 0.44 6.54 -5.09
N LEU A 95 0.56 5.42 -4.39
CA LEU A 95 0.00 4.14 -4.83
C LEU A 95 -1.53 4.17 -4.83
N GLY A 96 -2.16 4.79 -3.83
CA GLY A 96 -3.60 4.92 -3.71
C GLY A 96 -4.26 5.56 -4.91
N ARG A 97 -3.65 6.60 -5.51
CA ARG A 97 -4.18 7.21 -6.75
C ARG A 97 -4.19 6.24 -7.93
N LEU A 98 -3.19 5.37 -8.04
CA LEU A 98 -3.14 4.35 -9.10
C LEU A 98 -4.11 3.21 -8.81
N VAL A 99 -4.15 2.74 -7.57
CA VAL A 99 -5.08 1.69 -7.13
C VAL A 99 -6.52 2.15 -7.30
N SER A 100 -6.85 3.40 -6.94
CA SER A 100 -8.19 3.94 -7.10
C SER A 100 -8.63 4.04 -8.56
N ALA A 101 -7.71 4.38 -9.47
CA ALA A 101 -7.98 4.46 -10.91
C ALA A 101 -8.13 3.09 -11.60
N HIS A 102 -7.60 2.01 -11.00
CA HIS A 102 -7.48 0.70 -11.65
C HIS A 102 -8.19 -0.45 -10.91
N THR A 103 -8.91 -0.17 -9.83
CA THR A 103 -9.66 -1.19 -9.06
C THR A 103 -11.10 -0.75 -8.82
N GLN A 104 -12.00 -1.72 -8.72
CA GLN A 104 -13.40 -1.47 -8.42
C GLN A 104 -13.60 -1.37 -6.91
N LYS A 105 -14.27 -0.32 -6.44
CA LYS A 105 -14.65 -0.15 -5.03
C LYS A 105 -15.93 -0.92 -4.74
N SER A 106 -15.92 -1.76 -3.71
CA SER A 106 -17.04 -2.56 -3.23
C SER A 106 -17.39 -2.29 -1.77
N ALA A 107 -16.44 -1.80 -0.97
CA ALA A 107 -16.67 -1.41 0.42
C ALA A 107 -15.78 -0.23 0.80
N GLN A 108 -15.97 0.28 2.01
CA GLN A 108 -15.14 1.32 2.61
C GLN A 108 -15.09 1.14 4.12
N CYS A 109 -14.14 1.78 4.77
CA CYS A 109 -14.07 1.78 6.23
C CYS A 109 -15.25 2.54 6.83
N SER A 110 -15.83 1.96 7.89
CA SER A 110 -16.94 2.57 8.62
C SER A 110 -16.48 3.75 9.45
N ASP A 111 -15.24 3.72 9.94
CA ASP A 111 -14.61 4.79 10.71
C ASP A 111 -13.09 4.82 10.37
N PRO A 112 -12.69 5.49 9.28
CA PRO A 112 -11.29 5.59 8.90
C PRO A 112 -10.56 6.60 9.80
N ASP A 113 -9.47 6.16 10.42
CA ASP A 113 -8.55 7.03 11.14
C ASP A 113 -7.85 7.97 10.13
N GLN A 114 -7.90 9.28 10.37
CA GLN A 114 -7.04 10.24 9.67
C GLN A 114 -5.70 10.26 10.40
N ILE A 115 -4.64 9.80 9.75
CA ILE A 115 -3.30 9.87 10.31
C ILE A 115 -2.76 11.31 10.27
N GLY A 116 -3.01 12.05 11.34
CA GLY A 116 -2.33 13.30 11.66
C GLY A 116 -3.08 14.57 11.29
N GLU A 117 -3.27 15.40 12.32
CA GLU A 117 -3.29 16.85 12.23
C GLU A 117 -1.99 17.37 12.86
#